data_AF-A0A1Q3MQ99-F1
#
_entry.id   AF-A0A1Q3MQ99-F1
#
_cell.length_a   1.000
_cell.length_b   1.000
_cell.length_c   1.000
_cell.angle_alpha   90.00
_cell.angle_beta   90.00
_cell.angle_gamma   90.00
#
_symmetry.space_group_name_H-M   'P 1'
#
loop_
_entity.id
_entity.type
_entity.pdbx_description
1 polymer ?
#
loop_
_entity_poly.entity_id
_entity_poly.type
_entity_poly.pdbx_seq_one_letter_code
_entity_poly.pdbx_strand_id
1 'polypeptide(L)'
;MAFTWAKIAPGPKFKIESMGVTLTESALEGLPKDLDPKMPMKMYILELPPQIQGQPFDHVELDWNPVGHEPEQIYGRPHFDIHFYTIDEAAKEKILARGGDLKKCNLKPSPEFIPSGYILPPGTVVPRMGAHWIDPKTPELNGQPFSSTFLYGSYNGKTAFFEPMITHEFLASKPDFHQPIPMPKAFDKTGFYPCEYGVKYNEARKEITISLDNLIFAKAKSPAKTMPAKPKKKA
;
A
#
# COMPACT_ATOMS: atom_id res chain seq x y z
N MET A 1 -6.53 -14.92 -13.73
CA MET A 1 -7.06 -13.55 -13.97
C MET A 1 -6.97 -12.77 -12.67
N ALA A 2 -6.69 -11.46 -12.77
CA ALA A 2 -6.76 -10.52 -11.65
C ALA A 2 -7.68 -9.35 -12.02
N PHE A 3 -8.52 -8.89 -11.10
CA PHE A 3 -9.41 -7.75 -11.32
C PHE A 3 -9.72 -7.02 -10.02
N THR A 4 -10.04 -5.73 -10.12
CA THR A 4 -10.45 -4.89 -8.99
C THR A 4 -11.96 -4.88 -8.85
N TRP A 5 -12.44 -4.55 -7.64
CA TRP A 5 -13.86 -4.36 -7.37
C TRP A 5 -14.06 -3.34 -6.24
N ALA A 6 -15.30 -2.85 -6.12
CA ALA A 6 -15.72 -2.00 -5.01
C ALA A 6 -17.17 -2.31 -4.65
N LYS A 7 -17.45 -2.38 -3.34
CA LYS A 7 -18.79 -2.58 -2.78
C LYS A 7 -19.34 -1.25 -2.27
N ILE A 8 -20.45 -0.82 -2.87
CA ILE A 8 -21.16 0.38 -2.48
C ILE A 8 -22.30 0.01 -1.53
N ALA A 9 -22.43 0.74 -0.42
CA ALA A 9 -23.52 0.53 0.53
C ALA A 9 -24.87 0.91 -0.12
N PRO A 10 -25.95 0.15 0.13
CA PRO A 10 -27.27 0.57 -0.26
C PRO A 10 -27.69 1.80 0.57
N GLY A 11 -28.31 2.79 -0.07
CA GLY A 11 -28.89 3.94 0.62
C GLY A 11 -28.77 5.27 -0.13
N PRO A 12 -29.32 6.35 0.43
CA PRO A 12 -29.38 7.65 -0.22
C PRO A 12 -28.05 8.40 -0.22
N LYS A 13 -27.07 7.96 0.57
CA LYS A 13 -25.74 8.58 0.66
C LYS A 13 -24.71 7.64 0.06
N PHE A 14 -23.91 8.16 -0.87
CA PHE A 14 -22.79 7.42 -1.42
C PHE A 14 -21.82 7.02 -0.30
N LYS A 15 -21.59 5.71 -0.17
CA LYS A 15 -20.63 5.12 0.77
C LYS A 15 -19.99 3.90 0.13
N ILE A 16 -18.67 3.85 0.16
CA ILE A 16 -17.92 2.65 -0.18
C ILE A 16 -17.75 1.86 1.13
N GLU A 17 -18.14 0.59 1.13
CA GLU A 17 -17.95 -0.30 2.29
C GLU A 17 -16.60 -1.01 2.24
N SER A 18 -16.25 -1.51 1.05
CA SER A 18 -15.02 -2.23 0.78
C SER A 18 -14.60 -2.08 -0.68
N MET A 19 -13.32 -2.28 -0.94
CA MET A 19 -12.74 -2.39 -2.29
C MET A 19 -11.58 -3.37 -2.25
N GLY A 20 -11.11 -3.84 -3.40
CA GLY A 20 -9.99 -4.76 -3.38
C GLY A 20 -9.63 -5.33 -4.73
N VAL A 21 -8.80 -6.36 -4.69
CA VAL A 21 -8.38 -7.15 -5.84
C VAL A 21 -8.80 -8.59 -5.61
N THR A 22 -9.29 -9.23 -6.67
CA THR A 22 -9.57 -10.67 -6.68
C THR A 22 -8.68 -11.34 -7.73
N LEU A 23 -8.05 -12.43 -7.32
CA LEU A 23 -7.22 -13.32 -8.13
C LEU A 23 -7.97 -14.65 -8.29
N THR A 24 -8.05 -15.19 -9.50
CA THR A 24 -8.46 -16.59 -9.66
C THR A 24 -7.38 -17.51 -9.09
N GLU A 25 -7.75 -18.70 -8.62
CA GLU A 25 -6.79 -19.69 -8.10
C GLU A 25 -5.68 -19.97 -9.14
N SER A 26 -6.06 -20.14 -10.41
CA SER A 26 -5.14 -20.31 -11.53
C SER A 26 -4.25 -19.09 -11.84
N ALA A 27 -4.55 -17.90 -11.30
CA ALA A 27 -3.68 -16.73 -11.45
C ALA A 27 -2.39 -16.85 -10.63
N LEU A 28 -2.38 -17.74 -9.62
CA LEU A 28 -1.21 -18.01 -8.79
C LEU A 28 -0.33 -19.14 -9.36
N GLU A 29 -0.77 -19.77 -10.45
CA GLU A 29 -0.05 -20.83 -11.14
C GLU A 29 0.78 -20.24 -12.29
N GLY A 30 1.97 -20.80 -12.55
CA GLY A 30 2.80 -20.39 -13.68
C GLY A 30 3.34 -18.95 -13.59
N LEU A 31 3.34 -18.35 -12.40
CA LEU A 31 3.93 -17.02 -12.18
C LEU A 31 5.41 -17.01 -12.64
N PRO A 32 5.87 -15.92 -13.28
CA PRO A 32 7.22 -15.86 -13.82
C PRO A 32 8.24 -15.92 -12.68
N LYS A 33 9.26 -16.77 -12.83
CA LYS A 33 10.31 -16.97 -11.82
C LYS A 33 11.63 -16.33 -12.22
N ASP A 34 11.96 -16.42 -13.50
CA ASP A 34 13.20 -15.89 -14.06
C ASP A 34 12.95 -14.48 -14.63
N LEU A 35 13.10 -13.47 -13.78
CA LEU A 35 12.98 -12.06 -14.16
C LEU A 35 14.37 -11.43 -14.38
N ASP A 36 14.41 -10.30 -15.09
CA ASP A 36 15.64 -9.53 -15.28
C ASP A 36 16.18 -9.11 -13.89
N PRO A 37 17.44 -9.41 -13.53
CA PRO A 37 18.02 -8.98 -12.26
C PRO A 37 17.95 -7.46 -12.01
N LYS A 38 17.86 -6.65 -13.07
CA LYS A 38 17.68 -5.19 -12.97
C LYS A 38 16.25 -4.77 -12.69
N MET A 39 15.29 -5.66 -12.90
CA MET A 39 13.88 -5.50 -12.61
C MET A 39 13.33 -6.84 -12.08
N PRO A 40 13.72 -7.22 -10.85
CA PRO A 40 13.48 -8.56 -10.30
C PRO A 40 12.02 -8.76 -9.86
N MET A 41 11.11 -7.95 -10.41
CA MET A 41 9.69 -7.92 -10.08
C MET A 41 8.86 -7.69 -11.33
N LYS A 42 7.63 -8.21 -11.33
CA LYS A 42 6.67 -8.04 -12.43
C LYS A 42 5.46 -7.27 -11.94
N MET A 43 5.28 -6.06 -12.48
CA MET A 43 4.16 -5.17 -12.17
C MET A 43 2.95 -5.44 -13.08
N TYR A 44 1.75 -5.44 -12.50
CA TYR A 44 0.46 -5.49 -13.18
C TYR A 44 -0.43 -4.35 -12.69
N ILE A 45 -0.73 -3.40 -13.57
CA ILE A 45 -1.62 -2.27 -13.25
C ILE A 45 -3.08 -2.71 -13.47
N LEU A 46 -3.91 -2.46 -12.46
CA LEU A 46 -5.34 -2.73 -12.47
C LEU A 46 -6.11 -1.43 -12.19
N GLU A 47 -6.92 -1.03 -13.17
CA GLU A 47 -7.84 0.11 -13.04
C GLU A 47 -8.87 -0.13 -11.95
N LEU A 48 -9.24 0.90 -11.20
CA LEU A 48 -10.35 0.82 -10.25
C LEU A 48 -11.72 0.93 -10.98
N PRO A 49 -12.80 0.34 -10.41
CA PRO A 49 -14.12 0.46 -11.02
C PRO A 49 -14.57 1.92 -11.17
N PRO A 50 -15.23 2.30 -12.29
CA PRO A 50 -15.60 3.70 -12.57
C PRO A 50 -16.42 4.36 -11.46
N GLN A 51 -17.25 3.59 -10.74
CA GLN A 51 -18.11 4.12 -9.67
C GLN A 51 -17.34 4.64 -8.44
N ILE A 52 -16.04 4.36 -8.32
CA ILE A 52 -15.19 4.89 -7.25
C ILE A 52 -14.10 5.84 -7.78
N GLN A 53 -14.17 6.26 -9.03
CA GLN A 53 -13.28 7.31 -9.55
C GLN A 53 -13.45 8.61 -8.77
N GLY A 54 -12.34 9.34 -8.58
CA GLY A 54 -12.30 10.57 -7.79
C GLY A 54 -12.25 10.37 -6.27
N GLN A 55 -12.22 9.12 -5.81
CA GLN A 55 -11.86 8.76 -4.44
C GLN A 55 -10.34 8.83 -4.23
N PRO A 56 -9.82 8.66 -2.99
CA PRO A 56 -8.41 8.87 -2.72
C PRO A 56 -7.46 7.94 -3.46
N PHE A 57 -7.94 6.76 -3.88
CA PHE A 57 -7.19 5.76 -4.63
C PHE A 57 -7.42 5.93 -6.13
N ASP A 58 -6.35 5.86 -6.90
CA ASP A 58 -6.31 6.05 -8.35
C ASP A 58 -6.35 4.71 -9.09
N HIS A 59 -5.38 3.84 -8.79
CA HIS A 59 -5.26 2.49 -9.36
C HIS A 59 -4.69 1.52 -8.32
N VAL A 60 -4.70 0.22 -8.66
CA VAL A 60 -3.96 -0.81 -7.93
C VAL A 60 -2.83 -1.34 -8.80
N GLU A 61 -1.65 -1.50 -8.23
CA GLU A 61 -0.56 -2.23 -8.88
C GLU A 61 -0.24 -3.50 -8.09
N LEU A 62 -0.17 -4.64 -8.77
CA LEU A 62 0.27 -5.91 -8.22
C LEU A 62 1.71 -6.17 -8.65
N ASP A 63 2.58 -6.30 -7.66
CA ASP A 63 4.00 -6.47 -7.88
C ASP A 63 4.40 -7.86 -7.46
N TRP A 64 4.63 -8.73 -8.44
CA TRP A 64 5.10 -10.08 -8.17
C TRP A 64 6.61 -10.09 -7.97
N ASN A 65 7.05 -10.45 -6.77
CA ASN A 65 8.45 -10.62 -6.39
C ASN A 65 8.78 -12.13 -6.27
N PRO A 66 9.26 -12.82 -7.32
CA PRO A 66 9.47 -14.28 -7.30
C PRO A 66 10.54 -14.77 -6.35
N VAL A 67 11.47 -13.89 -5.95
CA VAL A 67 12.56 -14.19 -5.00
C VAL A 67 12.49 -13.30 -3.76
N GLY A 68 11.42 -12.52 -3.62
CA GLY A 68 11.33 -11.48 -2.61
C GLY A 68 12.25 -10.28 -2.86
N HIS A 69 12.46 -9.47 -1.83
CA HIS A 69 13.34 -8.30 -1.89
C HIS A 69 13.98 -8.00 -0.52
N GLU A 70 14.83 -6.97 -0.48
CA GLU A 70 15.54 -6.55 0.73
C GLU A 70 14.59 -5.98 1.80
N PRO A 71 14.87 -6.19 3.12
CA PRO A 71 15.94 -7.03 3.65
C PRO A 71 15.66 -8.52 3.43
N GLU A 72 16.57 -9.24 2.77
CA GLU A 72 16.35 -10.62 2.32
C GLU A 72 15.95 -11.57 3.47
N GLN A 73 16.53 -11.39 4.65
CA GLN A 73 16.24 -12.19 5.83
C GLN A 73 14.80 -12.01 6.38
N ILE A 74 14.09 -10.98 5.92
CA ILE A 74 12.69 -10.68 6.29
C ILE A 74 11.78 -10.89 5.07
N TYR A 75 12.05 -10.21 3.96
CA TYR A 75 11.19 -10.19 2.76
C TYR A 75 11.71 -11.02 1.58
N GLY A 76 12.70 -11.89 1.77
CA GLY A 76 13.27 -12.77 0.73
C GLY A 76 12.41 -13.98 0.33
N ARG A 77 11.10 -13.96 0.65
CA ARG A 77 10.15 -15.01 0.24
C ARG A 77 9.40 -14.57 -1.01
N PRO A 78 8.94 -15.48 -1.90
CA PRO A 78 8.08 -15.08 -3.01
C PRO A 78 6.77 -14.45 -2.51
N HIS A 79 6.46 -13.24 -2.96
CA HIS A 79 5.30 -12.49 -2.47
C HIS A 79 4.77 -11.49 -3.50
N PHE A 80 3.58 -10.97 -3.23
CA PHE A 80 3.01 -9.83 -3.93
C PHE A 80 3.06 -8.60 -3.04
N ASP A 81 3.43 -7.46 -3.62
CA ASP A 81 3.14 -6.14 -3.06
C ASP A 81 1.91 -5.59 -3.77
N ILE A 82 0.89 -5.20 -3.02
CA ILE A 82 -0.38 -4.72 -3.57
C ILE A 82 -0.49 -3.22 -3.29
N HIS A 83 -0.01 -2.41 -4.22
CA HIS A 83 -0.01 -0.97 -4.09
C HIS A 83 -1.37 -0.37 -4.45
N PHE A 84 -2.13 0.09 -3.45
CA PHE A 84 -3.27 0.96 -3.66
C PHE A 84 -2.78 2.40 -3.74
N TYR A 85 -2.45 2.85 -4.95
CA TYR A 85 -1.90 4.19 -5.17
C TYR A 85 -2.93 5.26 -4.94
N THR A 86 -2.53 6.32 -4.24
CA THR A 86 -3.31 7.55 -4.13
C THR A 86 -2.86 8.59 -5.14
N ILE A 87 -1.69 8.43 -5.78
CA ILE A 87 -1.20 9.29 -6.85
C ILE A 87 -1.52 8.70 -8.22
N ASP A 88 -1.66 9.56 -9.23
CA ASP A 88 -1.85 9.10 -10.60
C ASP A 88 -0.58 8.42 -11.16
N GLU A 89 -0.76 7.57 -12.18
CA GLU A 89 0.33 6.84 -12.82
C GLU A 89 1.41 7.79 -13.39
N ALA A 90 1.02 8.94 -13.95
CA ALA A 90 1.97 9.90 -14.51
C ALA A 90 2.87 10.55 -13.44
N ALA A 91 2.37 10.72 -12.21
CA ALA A 91 3.13 11.16 -11.06
C ALA A 91 4.03 10.03 -10.54
N LYS A 92 3.49 8.80 -10.49
CA LYS A 92 4.24 7.59 -10.12
C LYS A 92 5.48 7.41 -11.01
N GLU A 93 5.32 7.46 -12.33
CA GLU A 93 6.41 7.29 -13.31
C GLU A 93 7.54 8.33 -13.18
N LYS A 94 7.28 9.48 -12.53
CA LYS A 94 8.28 10.53 -12.32
C LYS A 94 9.14 10.34 -11.08
N ILE A 95 8.85 9.33 -10.25
CA ILE A 95 9.62 9.03 -9.05
C ILE A 95 10.89 8.27 -9.46
N LEU A 96 12.03 8.95 -9.40
CA LEU A 96 13.31 8.40 -9.88
C LEU A 96 14.08 7.67 -8.79
N ALA A 97 13.84 7.99 -7.52
CA ALA A 97 14.51 7.39 -6.36
C ALA A 97 16.06 7.47 -6.42
N ARG A 98 16.60 8.53 -7.03
CA ARG A 98 18.05 8.74 -7.17
C ARG A 98 18.41 10.22 -7.28
N GLY A 99 19.67 10.54 -7.02
CA GLY A 99 20.20 11.90 -7.13
C GLY A 99 19.38 12.92 -6.33
N GLY A 100 19.04 14.06 -6.94
CA GLY A 100 18.25 15.10 -6.29
C GLY A 100 16.84 14.68 -5.87
N ASP A 101 16.27 13.65 -6.50
CA ASP A 101 14.91 13.16 -6.21
C ASP A 101 14.82 12.45 -4.85
N LEU A 102 15.94 11.93 -4.33
CA LEU A 102 16.01 11.34 -2.99
C LEU A 102 15.57 12.33 -1.90
N LYS A 103 15.74 13.65 -2.10
CA LYS A 103 15.25 14.65 -1.15
C LYS A 103 13.72 14.64 -1.04
N LYS A 104 13.01 14.41 -2.15
CA LYS A 104 11.55 14.31 -2.17
C LYS A 104 11.07 12.97 -1.61
N CYS A 105 11.76 11.88 -1.96
CA CYS A 105 11.43 10.56 -1.43
C CYS A 105 11.56 10.52 0.11
N ASN A 106 12.63 11.12 0.64
CA ASN A 106 12.86 11.16 2.09
C ASN A 106 12.12 12.30 2.81
N LEU A 107 11.38 13.16 2.08
CA LEU A 107 10.57 14.20 2.69
C LEU A 107 9.34 13.56 3.35
N LYS A 108 9.39 13.48 4.68
CA LYS A 108 8.35 12.86 5.49
C LYS A 108 7.03 13.66 5.41
N PRO A 109 5.87 13.01 5.28
CA PRO A 109 4.59 13.67 5.47
C PRO A 109 4.45 14.26 6.88
N SER A 110 3.47 15.15 7.05
CA SER A 110 3.11 15.63 8.38
C SER A 110 2.71 14.44 9.27
N PRO A 111 3.11 14.40 10.55
CA PRO A 111 2.88 13.22 11.40
C PRO A 111 1.42 12.81 11.57
N GLU A 112 0.46 13.70 11.33
CA GLU A 112 -0.96 13.33 11.33
C GLU A 112 -1.41 12.48 10.14
N PHE A 113 -0.63 12.40 9.06
CA PHE A 113 -0.96 11.67 7.82
C PHE A 113 -0.31 10.28 7.73
N ILE A 114 0.50 9.91 8.73
CA ILE A 114 1.09 8.58 8.88
C ILE A 114 0.61 7.99 10.21
N PRO A 115 0.34 6.67 10.30
CA PRO A 115 -0.09 6.09 11.57
C PRO A 115 0.94 6.26 12.67
N SER A 116 0.45 6.45 13.89
CA SER A 116 1.32 6.64 15.05
C SER A 116 2.17 5.40 15.30
N GLY A 117 3.49 5.59 15.43
CA GLY A 117 4.44 4.50 15.68
C GLY A 117 5.08 3.91 14.42
N TYR A 118 4.56 4.21 13.22
CA TYR A 118 5.22 3.83 11.98
C TYR A 118 6.57 4.55 11.86
N ILE A 119 7.56 3.80 11.40
CA ILE A 119 8.91 4.31 11.13
C ILE A 119 9.15 4.35 9.62
N LEU A 120 10.07 5.22 9.20
CA LEU A 120 10.64 5.21 7.87
C LEU A 120 12.06 4.63 7.98
N PRO A 121 12.26 3.33 7.71
CA PRO A 121 13.59 2.73 7.72
C PRO A 121 14.46 3.32 6.60
N PRO A 122 15.80 3.34 6.76
CA PRO A 122 16.68 3.69 5.66
C PRO A 122 16.59 2.64 4.54
N GLY A 123 16.82 3.06 3.29
CA GLY A 123 16.90 2.14 2.14
C GLY A 123 15.55 1.70 1.56
N THR A 124 14.42 2.19 2.07
CA THR A 124 13.07 1.79 1.59
C THR A 124 12.55 2.65 0.44
N VAL A 125 13.43 3.37 -0.25
CA VAL A 125 13.04 4.25 -1.36
C VAL A 125 13.17 3.48 -2.67
N VAL A 126 12.06 3.31 -3.38
CA VAL A 126 12.01 2.53 -4.63
C VAL A 126 11.55 3.42 -5.81
N PRO A 127 12.21 3.34 -6.99
CA PRO A 127 11.75 4.02 -8.19
C PRO A 127 10.29 3.69 -8.49
N ARG A 128 9.54 4.67 -9.01
CA ARG A 128 8.11 4.52 -9.32
C ARG A 128 7.23 4.18 -8.11
N MET A 129 7.71 4.39 -6.87
CA MET A 129 6.91 4.17 -5.66
C MET A 129 7.10 5.30 -4.65
N GLY A 130 8.34 5.50 -4.22
CA GLY A 130 8.70 6.42 -3.14
C GLY A 130 9.20 5.66 -1.91
N ALA A 131 9.01 6.26 -0.74
CA ALA A 131 9.50 5.75 0.53
C ALA A 131 8.45 4.91 1.26
N HIS A 132 8.86 3.76 1.79
CA HIS A 132 7.96 2.82 2.48
C HIS A 132 8.11 2.92 4.01
N TRP A 133 6.97 2.96 4.68
CA TRP A 133 6.83 3.07 6.13
C TRP A 133 6.22 1.82 6.71
N ILE A 134 6.69 1.41 7.88
CA ILE A 134 6.27 0.16 8.52
C ILE A 134 6.08 0.33 10.03
N ASP A 135 5.18 -0.48 10.61
CA ASP A 135 5.10 -0.66 12.06
C ASP A 135 6.24 -1.58 12.52
N PRO A 136 7.18 -1.13 13.36
CA PRO A 136 8.28 -1.98 13.85
C PRO A 136 7.81 -3.15 14.73
N LYS A 137 6.53 -3.23 15.07
CA LYS A 137 5.93 -4.30 15.89
C LYS A 137 5.38 -5.45 15.06
N THR A 138 5.49 -5.42 13.74
CA THR A 138 4.99 -6.51 12.90
C THR A 138 5.71 -7.83 13.21
N PRO A 139 5.04 -8.99 13.10
CA PRO A 139 5.61 -10.27 13.51
C PRO A 139 6.96 -10.59 12.85
N GLU A 140 7.11 -10.26 11.57
CA GLU A 140 8.32 -10.51 10.78
C GLU A 140 9.54 -9.72 11.24
N LEU A 141 9.32 -8.52 11.80
CA LEU A 141 10.37 -7.72 12.43
C LEU A 141 10.69 -8.17 13.85
N ASN A 142 9.92 -9.12 14.39
CA ASN A 142 10.02 -9.62 15.76
C ASN A 142 10.24 -11.14 15.80
N GLY A 143 10.85 -11.69 14.74
CA GLY A 143 11.36 -13.06 14.69
C GLY A 143 10.38 -14.13 14.20
N GLN A 144 9.17 -13.75 13.77
CA GLN A 144 8.25 -14.66 13.10
C GLN A 144 8.50 -14.71 11.58
N PRO A 145 8.10 -15.78 10.89
CA PRO A 145 8.13 -15.81 9.43
C PRO A 145 7.25 -14.72 8.79
N PHE A 146 7.75 -14.07 7.74
CA PHE A 146 6.95 -13.18 6.91
C PHE A 146 5.83 -13.96 6.19
N SER A 147 4.59 -13.49 6.34
CA SER A 147 3.39 -14.06 5.72
C SER A 147 2.53 -12.97 5.09
N SER A 148 2.15 -11.96 5.87
CA SER A 148 1.59 -10.69 5.40
C SER A 148 2.04 -9.52 6.28
N THR A 149 2.08 -8.32 5.70
CA THR A 149 2.34 -7.07 6.44
C THR A 149 1.63 -5.90 5.74
N PHE A 150 1.46 -4.75 6.42
CA PHE A 150 0.76 -3.59 5.88
C PHE A 150 1.57 -2.31 6.02
N LEU A 151 1.95 -1.74 4.89
CA LEU A 151 2.81 -0.57 4.77
C LEU A 151 2.05 0.66 4.28
N TYR A 152 2.67 1.81 4.53
CA TYR A 152 2.27 3.09 3.95
C TYR A 152 3.39 3.62 3.07
N GLY A 153 3.02 4.19 1.93
CA GLY A 153 3.94 4.84 1.00
C GLY A 153 3.90 6.35 1.09
N SER A 154 5.03 6.99 0.80
CA SER A 154 5.07 8.45 0.70
C SER A 154 6.02 8.97 -0.37
N TYR A 155 5.68 10.12 -0.93
CA TYR A 155 6.56 10.89 -1.82
C TYR A 155 6.31 12.39 -1.64
N ASN A 156 7.38 13.17 -1.59
CA ASN A 156 7.35 14.64 -1.52
C ASN A 156 6.46 15.19 -0.39
N GLY A 157 6.54 14.59 0.81
CA GLY A 157 5.78 15.03 1.98
C GLY A 157 4.29 14.67 1.96
N LYS A 158 3.87 13.74 1.10
CA LYS A 158 2.48 13.25 1.00
C LYS A 158 2.42 11.73 1.00
N THR A 159 1.31 11.19 1.46
CA THR A 159 1.00 9.76 1.35
C THR A 159 0.77 9.42 -0.12
N ALA A 160 1.40 8.36 -0.62
CA ALA A 160 1.41 7.99 -2.03
C ALA A 160 0.70 6.66 -2.31
N PHE A 161 0.68 5.73 -1.34
CA PHE A 161 0.01 4.45 -1.46
C PHE A 161 -0.22 3.78 -0.10
N PHE A 162 -1.06 2.74 -0.12
CA PHE A 162 -1.28 1.78 0.96
C PHE A 162 -0.94 0.39 0.40
N GLU A 163 -0.30 -0.47 1.18
CA GLU A 163 0.33 -1.66 0.63
C GLU A 163 0.25 -2.85 1.60
N PRO A 164 -0.66 -3.80 1.35
CA PRO A 164 -0.48 -5.15 1.82
C PRO A 164 0.63 -5.83 1.03
N MET A 165 1.65 -6.34 1.72
CA MET A 165 2.57 -7.32 1.15
C MET A 165 2.13 -8.71 1.61
N ILE A 166 1.98 -9.68 0.70
CA ILE A 166 1.44 -11.00 1.02
C ILE A 166 2.23 -12.10 0.29
N THR A 167 2.77 -13.04 1.06
CA THR A 167 3.51 -14.18 0.51
C THR A 167 2.63 -15.09 -0.33
N HIS A 168 3.22 -15.65 -1.38
CA HIS A 168 2.56 -16.66 -2.23
C HIS A 168 2.14 -17.89 -1.42
N GLU A 169 2.98 -18.30 -0.47
CA GLU A 169 2.69 -19.39 0.48
C GLU A 169 1.43 -19.10 1.30
N PHE A 170 1.29 -17.88 1.84
CA PHE A 170 0.09 -17.51 2.59
C PHE A 170 -1.17 -17.54 1.73
N LEU A 171 -1.11 -17.04 0.49
CA LEU A 171 -2.24 -17.12 -0.45
C LEU A 171 -2.61 -18.58 -0.78
N ALA A 172 -1.62 -19.45 -0.98
CA ALA A 172 -1.81 -20.87 -1.28
C ALA A 172 -2.42 -21.66 -0.11
N SER A 173 -2.29 -21.16 1.13
CA SER A 173 -2.90 -21.75 2.32
C SER A 173 -4.43 -21.56 2.39
N LYS A 174 -5.03 -20.83 1.44
CA LYS A 174 -6.46 -20.52 1.37
C LYS A 174 -6.99 -19.85 2.65
N PRO A 175 -6.41 -18.70 3.04
CA PRO A 175 -6.69 -18.09 4.34
C PRO A 175 -8.11 -17.52 4.40
N ASP A 176 -8.58 -17.37 5.64
CA ASP A 176 -9.67 -16.46 6.02
C ASP A 176 -9.10 -15.51 7.08
N PHE A 177 -8.47 -14.44 6.62
CA PHE A 177 -7.64 -13.55 7.42
C PHE A 177 -8.17 -12.12 7.35
N HIS A 178 -8.18 -11.43 8.49
CA HIS A 178 -8.51 -10.02 8.62
C HIS A 178 -7.63 -9.38 9.69
N GLN A 179 -7.19 -8.15 9.46
CA GLN A 179 -6.42 -7.37 10.44
C GLN A 179 -6.76 -5.87 10.36
N PRO A 180 -6.91 -5.19 11.51
CA PRO A 180 -7.05 -3.74 11.53
C PRO A 180 -5.87 -3.03 10.87
N ILE A 181 -6.16 -1.99 10.09
CA ILE A 181 -5.14 -1.07 9.57
C ILE A 181 -4.90 0.02 10.63
N PRO A 182 -3.66 0.24 11.08
CA PRO A 182 -3.33 1.40 11.90
C PRO A 182 -3.68 2.68 11.13
N MET A 183 -4.59 3.49 11.68
CA MET A 183 -5.09 4.68 11.00
C MET A 183 -4.26 5.92 11.35
N PRO A 184 -3.95 6.80 10.37
CA PRO A 184 -3.45 8.13 10.65
C PRO A 184 -4.55 9.00 11.31
N LYS A 185 -4.15 10.12 11.91
CA LYS A 185 -5.09 11.03 12.59
C LYS A 185 -5.90 11.87 11.60
N ALA A 186 -5.40 12.04 10.39
CA ALA A 186 -6.04 12.79 9.32
C ALA A 186 -5.57 12.28 7.96
N PHE A 187 -6.21 12.76 6.90
CA PHE A 187 -5.84 12.47 5.52
C PHE A 187 -5.70 13.78 4.75
N ASP A 188 -4.82 13.80 3.74
CA ASP A 188 -4.57 14.97 2.91
C ASP A 188 -5.52 15.07 1.71
N LYS A 189 -6.30 14.01 1.43
CA LYS A 189 -7.39 13.99 0.44
C LYS A 189 -8.74 13.66 1.09
N THR A 190 -9.81 14.21 0.52
CA THR A 190 -11.18 13.90 0.95
C THR A 190 -11.62 12.60 0.29
N GLY A 191 -12.24 11.69 1.03
CA GLY A 191 -12.83 10.48 0.47
C GLY A 191 -12.89 9.32 1.46
N PHE A 192 -13.02 8.10 0.94
CA PHE A 192 -13.14 6.89 1.74
C PHE A 192 -11.79 6.20 1.97
N TYR A 193 -11.49 5.85 3.22
CA TYR A 193 -10.24 5.20 3.64
C TYR A 193 -10.50 3.94 4.46
N PRO A 194 -9.72 2.87 4.26
CA PRO A 194 -9.98 1.57 4.89
C PRO A 194 -9.54 1.54 6.35
N CYS A 195 -10.25 0.77 7.17
CA CYS A 195 -9.90 0.56 8.58
C CYS A 195 -9.40 -0.86 8.85
N GLU A 196 -9.55 -1.76 7.90
CA GLU A 196 -9.16 -3.16 7.97
C GLU A 196 -8.69 -3.61 6.59
N TYR A 197 -7.79 -4.59 6.54
CA TYR A 197 -7.52 -5.34 5.32
C TYR A 197 -7.70 -6.84 5.58
N GLY A 198 -8.06 -7.57 4.52
CA GLY A 198 -8.33 -8.99 4.60
C GLY A 198 -7.80 -9.77 3.40
N VAL A 199 -7.63 -11.07 3.61
CA VAL A 199 -7.29 -12.05 2.57
C VAL A 199 -8.22 -13.24 2.75
N LYS A 200 -9.07 -13.50 1.77
CA LYS A 200 -10.09 -14.54 1.84
C LYS A 200 -10.15 -15.39 0.59
N TYR A 201 -10.05 -16.70 0.76
CA TYR A 201 -10.34 -17.66 -0.29
C TYR A 201 -11.84 -18.00 -0.36
N ASN A 202 -12.38 -18.07 -1.57
CA ASN A 202 -13.74 -18.50 -1.86
C ASN A 202 -13.70 -19.83 -2.64
N GLU A 203 -14.07 -20.93 -1.98
CA GLU A 203 -14.04 -22.27 -2.57
C GLU A 203 -15.00 -22.42 -3.76
N ALA A 204 -16.21 -21.85 -3.67
CA ALA A 204 -17.21 -21.98 -4.72
C ALA A 204 -16.78 -21.31 -6.03
N ARG A 205 -16.03 -20.19 -5.93
CA ARG A 205 -15.54 -19.43 -7.08
C ARG A 205 -14.09 -19.74 -7.45
N LYS A 206 -13.35 -20.45 -6.58
CA LYS A 206 -11.90 -20.66 -6.70
C LYS A 206 -11.14 -19.34 -6.88
N GLU A 207 -11.41 -18.42 -5.97
CA GLU A 207 -10.88 -17.06 -6.01
C GLU A 207 -10.28 -16.67 -4.67
N ILE A 208 -9.22 -15.88 -4.69
CA ILE A 208 -8.64 -15.24 -3.51
C ILE A 208 -8.87 -13.74 -3.63
N THR A 209 -9.43 -13.15 -2.59
CA THR A 209 -9.69 -11.72 -2.52
C THR A 209 -8.79 -11.09 -1.47
N ILE A 210 -8.08 -10.04 -1.88
CA ILE A 210 -7.35 -9.12 -1.00
C ILE A 210 -8.21 -7.86 -0.91
N SER A 211 -8.77 -7.59 0.26
CA SER A 211 -9.74 -6.51 0.48
C SER A 211 -9.21 -5.43 1.41
N LEU A 212 -9.63 -4.22 1.13
CA LEU A 212 -9.63 -3.06 2.01
C LEU A 212 -11.07 -2.87 2.48
N ASP A 213 -11.30 -3.01 3.78
CA ASP A 213 -12.62 -3.14 4.38
C ASP A 213 -12.93 -2.02 5.37
N ASN A 214 -14.21 -1.92 5.72
CA ASN A 214 -14.74 -0.96 6.69
C ASN A 214 -14.39 0.50 6.36
N LEU A 215 -14.51 0.88 5.08
CA LEU A 215 -14.10 2.21 4.65
C LEU A 215 -14.92 3.33 5.33
N ILE A 216 -14.22 4.34 5.83
CA ILE A 216 -14.79 5.52 6.47
C ILE A 216 -14.55 6.78 5.64
N PHE A 217 -15.52 7.68 5.64
CA PHE A 217 -15.36 8.98 4.98
C PHE A 217 -14.51 9.91 5.85
N ALA A 218 -13.48 10.50 5.27
CA ALA A 218 -12.67 11.55 5.89
C ALA A 218 -12.62 12.79 5.00
N LYS A 219 -12.68 13.97 5.62
CA LYS A 219 -12.40 15.25 4.95
C LYS A 219 -10.89 15.51 4.96
N ALA A 220 -10.38 16.01 3.83
CA ALA A 220 -9.00 16.45 3.74
C ALA A 220 -8.70 17.48 4.83
N LYS A 221 -7.55 17.31 5.48
CA LYS A 221 -6.96 18.31 6.36
C LYS A 221 -5.74 18.88 5.67
N SER A 222 -5.63 20.21 5.62
CA SER A 222 -4.38 20.84 5.17
C SER A 222 -3.27 20.51 6.17
N PRO A 223 -2.03 20.29 5.71
CA PRO A 223 -0.89 20.14 6.61
C PRO A 223 -0.81 21.37 7.53
N ALA A 224 -0.53 21.17 8.81
CA ALA A 224 -0.26 22.30 9.69
C ALA A 224 0.91 23.11 9.11
N LYS A 225 0.74 24.42 8.92
CA LYS A 225 1.85 25.30 8.51
C LYS A 225 2.93 25.19 9.59
N THR A 226 4.10 24.66 9.26
CA THR A 226 5.28 24.79 10.12
C THR A 226 5.59 26.27 10.25
N MET A 227 5.29 26.87 11.40
CA MET A 227 5.70 28.23 11.69
C MET A 227 7.24 28.28 11.64
N PRO A 228 7.85 29.23 10.91
CA PRO A 228 9.29 29.38 10.93
C PRO A 228 9.75 29.61 12.37
N ALA A 229 10.80 28.90 12.78
CA ALA A 229 11.40 29.06 14.09
C ALA A 229 11.71 30.54 14.32
N LYS A 230 11.20 31.13 15.41
CA LYS A 230 11.55 32.50 15.81
C LYS A 230 13.08 32.59 15.86
N PRO A 231 13.70 33.61 15.23
CA PRO A 231 15.13 33.78 15.32
C PRO A 231 15.52 33.90 16.80
N LYS A 232 16.45 33.04 17.24
CA LYS A 232 17.06 33.18 18.57
C LYS A 232 17.67 34.58 18.63
N LYS A 233 17.13 35.46 19.48
CA LYS A 233 17.80 36.71 19.84
C LYS A 233 19.15 36.32 20.41
N LYS A 234 20.24 36.75 19.74
CA LYS A 234 21.57 36.72 20.33
C LYS A 234 21.52 37.62 21.57
N ALA A 235 21.83 37.05 22.72
CA ALA A 235 22.18 37.80 23.92
C ALA A 235 23.62 38.29 23.80
#